data_AF-A0A1W6MYV0-F1
#
_entry.id   AF-A0A1W6MYV0-F1
#
_cell.length_a   1.000
_cell.length_b   1.000
_cell.length_c   1.000
_cell.angle_alpha   90.00
_cell.angle_beta   90.00
_cell.angle_gamma   90.00
#
_symmetry.space_group_name_H-M   'P 1'
#
loop_
_entity.id
_entity.type
_entity.pdbx_description
1 polymer ?
#
loop_
_entity_poly.entity_id
_entity_poly.type
_entity_poly.pdbx_seq_one_letter_code
_entity_poly.pdbx_strand_id
1 'polypeptide(L)' 'MRARVVISPEADADSAAILHDLAVKAGAEIADRCEAAFDSVYERLAEFPASGAPRPRLGERVRICLVSPCLVF' A
#
# COMPACT_ATOMS: atom_id res chain seq x y z
N MET A 1 20.44 -4.12 -4.50
CA MET A 1 19.99 -3.29 -5.64
C MET A 1 18.54 -2.93 -5.36
N ARG A 2 18.21 -1.63 -5.26
CA ARG A 2 16.84 -1.18 -4.93
C ARG A 2 16.04 -1.05 -6.23
N ALA A 3 14.85 -1.62 -6.27
CA ALA A 3 13.92 -1.46 -7.37
C ALA A 3 13.21 -0.09 -7.29
N ARG A 4 12.80 0.43 -8.45
CA ARG A 4 11.93 1.60 -8.52
C ARG A 4 10.49 1.16 -8.29
N VAL A 5 9.85 1.75 -7.28
CA VAL A 5 8.40 1.62 -7.06
C VAL A 5 7.71 2.70 -7.89
N VAL A 6 6.65 2.33 -8.61
CA VAL A 6 5.80 3.23 -9.38
C VAL A 6 4.37 3.00 -8.92
N ILE A 7 3.71 4.06 -8.49
CA ILE A 7 2.32 4.03 -8.03
C ILE A 7 1.45 4.50 -9.21
N SER A 8 0.38 3.76 -9.52
CA SER A 8 -0.55 4.19 -10.57
C SER A 8 -1.41 5.36 -10.08
N PRO A 9 -1.94 6.20 -10.99
CA PRO A 9 -2.84 7.29 -10.60
C PRO A 9 -4.06 6.81 -9.78
N GLU A 10 -4.58 5.61 -10.09
CA GLU A 10 -5.70 5.02 -9.37
C GLU A 10 -5.31 4.62 -7.94
N ALA A 11 -4.13 4.03 -7.75
CA ALA A 11 -3.65 3.64 -6.43
C ALA A 11 -3.32 4.87 -5.55
N ASP A 12 -2.81 5.94 -6.16
CA ASP A 12 -2.60 7.23 -5.48
C ASP A 12 -3.94 7.80 -4.99
N ALA A 13 -4.95 7.83 -5.86
CA ALA A 13 -6.31 8.26 -5.51
C ALA A 13 -6.96 7.38 -4.43
N ASP A 14 -6.78 6.06 -4.48
CA ASP A 14 -7.27 5.12 -3.47
C ASP A 14 -6.66 5.43 -2.10
N SER A 15 -5.34 5.60 -2.04
CA SER A 15 -4.66 5.91 -0.77
C SER A 15 -5.10 7.26 -0.21
N ALA A 16 -5.24 8.29 -1.04
CA ALA A 16 -5.75 9.60 -0.62
C ALA A 16 -7.17 9.52 -0.06
N ALA A 17 -8.07 8.77 -0.71
CA ALA A 17 -9.44 8.56 -0.25
C ALA A 17 -9.50 7.81 1.09
N ILE A 18 -8.69 6.76 1.25
CA ILE A 18 -8.60 5.99 2.50
C ILE A 18 -8.09 6.85 3.65
N LEU A 19 -7.01 7.61 3.43
CA LEU A 19 -6.41 8.47 4.46
C LEU A 19 -7.36 9.60 4.85
N HIS A 20 -8.07 10.19 3.88
CA HIS A 20 -9.09 11.19 4.15
C HIS A 20 -10.24 10.62 4.99
N ASP A 21 -10.78 9.45 4.62
CA ASP A 21 -11.87 8.80 5.36
C ASP A 21 -11.45 8.42 6.80
N LEU A 22 -10.22 7.92 6.97
CA LEU A 22 -9.63 7.63 8.28
C LEU A 22 -9.46 8.89 9.12
N ALA A 23 -8.96 9.98 8.53
CA ALA A 23 -8.80 11.24 9.25
C ALA A 23 -10.15 11.78 9.74
N VAL A 24 -11.20 11.68 8.92
CA VAL A 24 -12.56 12.11 9.28
C VAL A 24 -13.17 11.24 10.38
N LYS A 25 -12.98 9.91 10.33
CA LYS A 25 -13.66 8.97 11.24
C LYS A 25 -12.89 8.68 12.52
N ALA A 26 -11.56 8.65 12.45
CA ALA A 26 -10.68 8.19 13.53
C ALA A 26 -9.65 9.25 13.98
N GLY A 27 -9.57 10.38 13.26
CA GLY A 27 -8.66 11.48 13.56
C GLY A 27 -7.34 11.41 12.79
N ALA A 28 -6.68 12.58 12.68
CA ALA A 28 -5.44 12.74 11.90
C ALA A 28 -4.32 11.80 12.36
N GLU A 29 -4.13 11.61 13.66
CA GLU A 29 -3.08 10.73 14.18
C GLU A 29 -3.21 9.28 13.68
N ILE A 30 -4.43 8.78 13.51
CA ILE A 30 -4.67 7.43 12.99
C ILE A 30 -4.42 7.38 11.48
N ALA A 31 -4.77 8.44 10.74
CA ALA A 31 -4.47 8.55 9.32
C ALA A 31 -2.96 8.60 9.07
N ASP A 32 -2.20 9.41 9.82
CA ASP A 32 -0.75 9.52 9.71
C ASP A 32 -0.05 8.18 9.96
N ARG A 33 -0.51 7.41 10.96
CA ARG A 33 0.01 6.05 11.21
C ARG A 33 -0.29 5.09 10.06
N CYS A 34 -1.43 5.25 9.40
CA CYS A 34 -1.78 4.44 8.24
C CYS A 34 -0.92 4.80 7.03
N GLU A 35 -0.70 6.10 6.78
CA GLU A 35 0.20 6.61 5.74
C GLU A 35 1.62 6.05 5.91
N ALA A 36 2.17 6.16 7.13
CA ALA A 36 3.48 5.59 7.45
C ALA A 36 3.56 4.07 7.23
N ALA A 37 2.46 3.35 7.38
CA ALA A 37 2.39 1.91 7.12
C ALA A 37 2.38 1.59 5.61
N PHE A 38 1.74 2.43 4.78
CA PHE A 38 1.88 2.36 3.32
C PHE A 38 3.32 2.60 2.89
N ASP A 39 3.95 3.67 3.40
CA ASP A 39 5.35 4.01 3.11
C ASP A 39 6.28 2.86 3.45
N SER A 40 6.12 2.26 4.64
CA SER A 40 6.90 1.10 5.06
C SER A 40 6.77 -0.08 4.10
N VAL A 41 5.58 -0.30 3.51
CA VAL A 41 5.39 -1.34 2.49
C VAL A 41 6.08 -0.96 1.18
N TYR A 42 6.01 0.29 0.73
CA TYR A 42 6.69 0.73 -0.48
C TYR A 42 8.21 0.66 -0.36
N GLU A 43 8.76 1.03 0.80
CA GLU A 43 10.18 0.87 1.08
C GLU A 43 10.61 -0.60 1.03
N ARG A 44 9.83 -1.48 1.67
CA ARG A 44 10.07 -2.93 1.62
C ARG A 44 9.97 -3.48 0.20
N LEU A 45 9.03 -3.03 -0.62
CA LEU A 45 8.90 -3.48 -2.01
C LEU A 45 10.06 -2.98 -2.88
N ALA A 46 10.57 -1.79 -2.60
CA ALA A 46 11.76 -1.27 -3.26
C ALA A 46 13.00 -2.14 -2.94
N GLU A 47 13.12 -2.66 -1.72
CA GLU A 47 14.24 -3.53 -1.32
C GLU A 47 14.04 -4.99 -1.72
N PHE A 48 12.82 -5.52 -1.54
CA PHE A 48 12.44 -6.91 -1.77
C PHE A 48 11.18 -7.01 -2.64
N PRO A 49 11.29 -6.83 -3.98
CA PRO A 49 10.13 -6.76 -4.88
C PRO A 49 9.26 -8.02 -4.89
N ALA A 50 9.82 -9.19 -4.56
CA ALA A 50 9.11 -10.46 -4.52
C ALA A 50 8.50 -10.78 -3.13
N SER A 51 8.60 -9.88 -2.15
CA SER A 51 8.14 -10.11 -0.77
C SER A 51 6.62 -10.21 -0.62
N GLY A 52 5.86 -9.67 -1.57
CA GLY A 52 4.40 -9.82 -1.60
C GLY A 52 3.96 -11.25 -1.92
N ALA A 53 2.87 -11.70 -1.27
CA ALA A 53 2.35 -13.05 -1.47
C ALA A 53 1.64 -13.16 -2.84
N PRO A 54 1.97 -14.15 -3.69
CA PRO A 54 1.35 -14.27 -5.01
C PRO A 54 -0.16 -14.53 -4.92
N ARG A 55 -0.91 -13.97 -5.86
CA ARG A 55 -2.37 -14.15 -6.00
C ARG A 55 -2.74 -14.50 -7.44
N PRO A 56 -2.43 -15.72 -7.90
CA PRO A 56 -2.63 -16.12 -9.31
C PRO A 56 -4.08 -16.04 -9.78
N ARG A 57 -5.05 -16.16 -8.84
CA ARG A 57 -6.48 -15.99 -9.16
C ARG A 57 -6.87 -14.55 -9.52
N LEU A 58 -6.05 -13.55 -9.15
CA LEU A 58 -6.25 -12.14 -9.51
C LEU A 58 -5.40 -11.73 -10.72
N GLY A 59 -4.36 -12.51 -11.04
CA GLY A 59 -3.51 -12.32 -12.20
C GLY A 59 -2.15 -12.99 -11.98
N GLU A 60 -1.50 -13.43 -13.06
CA GLU A 60 -0.27 -14.24 -12.99
C GLU A 60 0.90 -13.53 -12.29
N ARG A 61 0.92 -12.19 -12.33
CA ARG A 61 1.98 -11.36 -11.74
C ARG A 61 1.54 -10.58 -10.52
N VAL A 62 0.28 -10.73 -10.10
CA VAL A 62 -0.28 -10.00 -8.95
C VAL A 62 0.26 -10.61 -7.65
N ARG A 63 0.72 -9.73 -6.77
CA ARG A 63 1.14 -10.07 -5.40
C ARG A 63 0.35 -9.20 -4.44
N ILE A 64 0.33 -9.56 -3.16
CA ILE A 64 -0.31 -8.73 -2.16
C ILE A 64 0.58 -8.48 -0.95
N CYS A 65 0.48 -7.27 -0.41
CA CYS A 65 0.95 -6.88 0.90
C CYS A 65 -0.23 -6.38 1.75
N LEU A 66 -0.19 -6.63 3.05
CA LEU A 66 -1.19 -6.15 4.00
C LEU A 66 -0.71 -4.84 4.64
N VAL A 67 -1.56 -3.83 4.60
CA VAL A 67 -1.47 -2.58 5.38
C VAL A 67 -2.79 -2.45 6.13
N SER A 68 -2.96 -3.15 7.26
CA SER A 68 -4.27 -3.30 7.90
C SER A 68 -4.99 -1.95 8.09
N PRO A 69 -6.23 -1.77 7.59
CA PRO A 69 -7.14 -2.80 7.05
C PRO A 69 -7.09 -3.02 5.52
N CYS A 70 -6.15 -2.39 4.82
CA CYS A 70 -6.03 -2.33 3.37
C CYS A 70 -5.10 -3.42 2.78
N LEU A 71 -5.26 -3.68 1.48
CA LEU A 71 -4.38 -4.52 0.68
C LEU A 71 -3.70 -3.67 -0.40
N VAL A 72 -2.40 -3.91 -0.62
CA VAL A 72 -1.61 -3.34 -1.73
C VAL A 72 -1.37 -4.44 -2.74
N PHE A 73 -1.61 -4.18 -4.04
CA PHE A 73 -1.52 -5.15 -5.14
C PHE A 73 -0.37 -4.86 -6.09
#